data_AF-H6N9N3-F1
#
_entry.id   AF-H6N9N3-F1
#
_cell.length_a   1.000
_cell.length_b   1.000
_cell.length_c   1.000
_cell.angle_alpha   90.00
_cell.angle_beta   90.00
_cell.angle_gamma   90.00
#
_symmetry.space_group_name_H-M   'P 1'
#
loop_
_entity.id
_entity.type
_entity.pdbx_description
1 polymer ?
#
loop_
_entity_poly.entity_id
_entity_poly.type
_entity_poly.pdbx_seq_one_letter_code
_entity_poly.pdbx_strand_id
1 'polypeptide(L)'
;MLEGANIKLASVVSDIMGVSSRDMLEAMVNGETDPEKLAGFARRTMKKKKEELELALRGSMTAHQRLMLKSMLTHIDFLNEQIIELDTEVAKRLDPFRRFLYLMTMCMVMTNPDVKALHQHNVREKKLKKMKSIMKLCGKVARMLVGLAKSSEGYSSAKVFPQAA
;
A
#
# COMPACT_ATOMS: atom_id res chain seq x y z
N MET A 1 -7.45 14.81 -12.24
CA MET A 1 -6.47 15.89 -11.99
C MET A 1 -5.29 15.83 -12.95
N LEU A 2 -4.48 14.76 -12.93
CA LEU A 2 -3.32 14.62 -13.83
C LEU A 2 -3.69 14.49 -15.31
N GLU A 3 -4.75 13.73 -15.64
CA GLU A 3 -5.22 13.61 -17.04
C GLU A 3 -5.70 14.95 -17.63
N GLY A 4 -6.32 15.80 -16.80
CA GLY A 4 -6.72 17.15 -17.20
C GLY A 4 -5.54 18.13 -17.39
N ALA A 5 -4.32 17.72 -17.04
CA ALA A 5 -3.08 18.44 -17.31
C ALA A 5 -2.26 17.77 -18.45
N ASN A 6 -2.83 16.77 -19.13
CA ASN A 6 -2.15 15.89 -20.09
C ASN A 6 -0.95 15.12 -19.49
N ILE A 7 -0.97 14.82 -18.20
CA ILE A 7 0.07 14.06 -17.51
C ILE A 7 -0.43 12.62 -17.30
N LYS A 8 0.31 11.64 -17.84
CA LYS A 8 -0.02 10.21 -17.84
C LYS A 8 0.94 9.36 -17.01
N LEU A 9 1.48 9.91 -15.92
CA LEU A 9 2.48 9.23 -15.08
C LEU A 9 2.07 7.80 -14.66
N ALA A 10 0.79 7.60 -14.30
CA ALA A 10 0.25 6.31 -13.86
C ALA A 10 0.30 5.19 -14.91
N SER A 11 0.46 5.50 -16.21
CA SER A 11 0.60 4.48 -17.25
C SER A 11 2.01 3.92 -17.37
N VAL A 12 3.02 4.62 -16.83
CA VAL A 12 4.44 4.24 -16.95
C VAL A 12 4.97 3.63 -15.65
N VAL A 13 4.51 4.15 -14.51
CA VAL A 13 4.97 3.72 -13.18
C VAL A 13 4.14 2.54 -12.67
N SER A 14 4.80 1.59 -12.01
CA SER A 14 4.12 0.48 -11.34
C SER A 14 3.41 0.90 -10.04
N ASP A 15 3.84 2.02 -9.47
CA ASP A 15 3.30 2.58 -8.23
C ASP A 15 3.34 4.11 -8.30
N ILE A 16 2.16 4.73 -8.31
CA ILE A 16 2.00 6.18 -8.39
C ILE A 16 2.35 6.88 -7.07
N MET A 17 2.33 6.15 -5.95
CA MET A 17 2.71 6.63 -4.63
C MET A 17 4.14 6.21 -4.24
N GLY A 18 4.85 5.53 -5.14
CA GLY A 18 6.25 5.16 -4.94
C GLY A 18 7.16 6.38 -4.90
N VAL A 19 8.34 6.24 -4.26
CA VAL A 19 9.25 7.36 -3.96
C VAL A 19 9.57 8.22 -5.19
N SER A 20 9.92 7.62 -6.33
CA SER A 20 10.20 8.39 -7.55
C SER A 20 8.98 9.15 -8.07
N SER A 21 7.82 8.50 -8.10
CA SER A 21 6.57 9.15 -8.52
C SER A 21 6.19 10.30 -7.57
N ARG A 22 6.39 10.11 -6.26
CA ARG A 22 6.15 11.13 -5.24
C ARG A 22 7.05 12.36 -5.45
N ASP A 23 8.34 12.16 -5.68
CA ASP A 23 9.28 13.26 -5.96
C ASP A 23 8.87 14.05 -7.21
N MET A 24 8.46 13.35 -8.28
CA MET A 24 7.96 13.97 -9.52
C MET A 24 6.72 14.83 -9.24
N LEU A 25 5.74 14.29 -8.50
CA LEU A 25 4.52 15.01 -8.14
C LEU A 25 4.81 16.22 -7.25
N GLU A 26 5.77 16.11 -6.31
CA GLU A 26 6.20 17.21 -5.46
C GLU A 26 6.87 18.32 -6.28
N ALA A 27 7.73 17.96 -7.24
CA ALA A 27 8.35 18.91 -8.16
C ALA A 27 7.31 19.64 -9.00
N MET A 28 6.29 18.93 -9.52
CA MET A 28 5.17 19.53 -10.25
C MET A 28 4.36 20.49 -9.37
N VAL A 29 4.10 20.13 -8.10
CA VAL A 29 3.45 21.03 -7.13
C VAL A 29 4.27 22.31 -6.92
N ASN A 30 5.58 22.19 -6.87
CA ASN A 30 6.51 23.32 -6.75
C ASN A 30 6.69 24.12 -8.05
N GLY A 31 6.00 23.72 -9.14
CA GLY A 31 5.95 24.45 -10.39
C GLY A 31 6.95 23.98 -11.45
N GLU A 32 7.64 22.86 -11.25
CA GLU A 32 8.47 22.27 -12.29
C GLU A 32 7.59 21.71 -13.42
N THR A 33 7.92 22.09 -14.65
CA THR A 33 7.18 21.71 -15.87
C THR A 33 8.06 21.04 -16.89
N ASP A 34 9.39 21.07 -16.71
CA ASP A 34 10.34 20.44 -17.62
C ASP A 34 10.26 18.91 -17.49
N PRO A 35 9.79 18.20 -18.54
CA PRO A 35 9.65 16.74 -18.50
C PRO A 35 10.98 16.03 -18.27
N GLU A 36 12.10 16.58 -18.72
CA GLU A 36 13.41 15.96 -18.56
C GLU A 36 13.85 16.01 -17.09
N LYS A 37 13.66 17.15 -16.42
CA LYS A 37 13.94 17.28 -14.97
C LYS A 37 13.02 16.39 -14.15
N LEU A 38 11.73 16.35 -14.49
CA LEU A 38 10.78 15.47 -13.82
C LEU A 38 11.16 13.99 -14.00
N ALA A 39 11.48 13.56 -15.23
CA ALA A 39 11.96 12.20 -15.47
C ALA A 39 13.29 11.90 -14.77
N GLY A 40 14.10 12.93 -14.48
CA GLY A 40 15.33 12.84 -13.70
C GLY A 40 15.16 12.27 -12.28
N PHE A 41 13.98 12.38 -11.68
CA PHE A 41 13.67 11.76 -10.37
C PHE A 41 13.50 10.23 -10.43
N ALA A 42 13.55 9.63 -11.62
CA ALA A 42 13.50 8.19 -11.80
C ALA A 42 14.68 7.49 -11.10
N ARG A 43 14.38 6.50 -10.24
CA ARG A 43 15.38 5.72 -9.49
C ARG A 43 15.39 4.25 -9.94
N ARG A 44 16.55 3.61 -9.82
CA ARG A 44 16.76 2.17 -10.06
C ARG A 44 16.23 1.73 -11.44
N THR A 45 15.34 0.75 -11.47
CA THR A 45 14.74 0.19 -12.69
C THR A 45 13.92 1.21 -13.48
N MET A 46 13.38 2.25 -12.82
CA MET A 46 12.62 3.30 -13.47
C MET A 46 13.48 4.18 -14.39
N LYS A 47 14.81 4.24 -14.17
CA LYS A 47 15.72 4.95 -15.09
C LYS A 47 15.68 4.39 -16.51
N LYS A 48 15.37 3.10 -16.67
CA LYS A 48 15.24 2.46 -17.98
C LYS A 48 14.05 2.99 -18.77
N LYS A 49 13.08 3.63 -18.10
CA LYS A 49 11.87 4.20 -18.69
C LYS A 49 11.93 5.72 -18.84
N LYS A 50 13.12 6.33 -18.80
CA LYS A 50 13.26 7.80 -18.79
C LYS A 50 12.55 8.44 -19.99
N GLU A 51 12.73 7.91 -21.19
CA GLU A 51 12.09 8.41 -22.41
C GLU A 51 10.56 8.30 -22.35
N GLU A 52 10.03 7.15 -21.90
CA GLU A 52 8.58 6.96 -21.69
C GLU A 52 8.03 7.94 -20.64
N LEU A 53 8.80 8.21 -19.58
CA LEU A 53 8.43 9.17 -18.55
C LEU A 53 8.39 10.59 -19.09
N GLU A 54 9.40 11.03 -19.85
CA GLU A 54 9.40 12.33 -20.49
C GLU A 54 8.16 12.52 -21.37
N LEU A 55 7.78 11.49 -22.15
CA LEU A 55 6.55 11.51 -22.94
C LEU A 55 5.29 11.60 -22.06
N ALA A 56 5.23 10.82 -20.97
CA ALA A 56 4.08 10.81 -20.07
C ALA A 56 3.97 12.09 -19.20
N LEU A 57 5.07 12.81 -19.02
CA LEU A 57 5.17 14.04 -18.23
C LEU A 57 5.04 15.31 -19.09
N ARG A 58 4.90 15.18 -20.42
CA ARG A 58 4.57 16.28 -21.33
C ARG A 58 3.14 16.77 -21.13
N GLY A 59 2.99 17.64 -20.15
CA GLY A 59 1.74 18.31 -19.81
C GLY A 59 2.00 19.60 -19.05
N SER A 60 0.94 20.35 -18.79
CA SER A 60 1.03 21.59 -18.02
C SER A 60 -0.06 21.64 -16.97
N MET A 61 0.33 21.92 -15.73
CA MET A 61 -0.61 22.09 -14.63
C MET A 61 -0.92 23.57 -14.42
N THR A 62 -2.19 23.91 -14.33
CA THR A 62 -2.61 25.24 -13.90
C THR A 62 -2.28 25.47 -12.43
N ALA A 63 -2.22 26.73 -11.98
CA ALA A 63 -2.01 27.05 -10.57
C ALA A 63 -3.06 26.39 -9.66
N HIS A 64 -4.31 26.33 -10.11
CA HIS A 64 -5.40 25.68 -9.38
C HIS A 64 -5.20 24.14 -9.30
N GLN A 65 -4.78 23.50 -10.39
CA GLN A 65 -4.45 22.07 -10.37
C GLN A 65 -3.28 21.74 -9.45
N ARG A 66 -2.24 22.60 -9.41
CA ARG A 66 -1.12 22.45 -8.46
C ARG A 66 -1.59 22.58 -7.01
N LEU A 67 -2.46 23.55 -6.73
CA LEU A 67 -3.04 23.73 -5.39
C LEU A 67 -3.83 22.49 -4.95
N MET A 68 -4.68 21.94 -5.83
CA MET A 68 -5.44 20.73 -5.53
C MET A 68 -4.53 19.53 -5.32
N LEU A 69 -3.54 19.32 -6.19
CA LEU A 69 -2.58 18.22 -6.05
C LEU A 69 -1.83 18.33 -4.72
N LYS A 70 -1.34 19.51 -4.36
CA LYS A 70 -0.70 19.76 -3.06
C LYS A 70 -1.59 19.36 -1.90
N SER A 71 -2.84 19.81 -1.89
CA SER A 71 -3.82 19.48 -0.85
C SER A 71 -4.03 17.96 -0.74
N MET A 72 -4.24 17.27 -1.86
CA MET A 72 -4.41 15.81 -1.88
C MET A 72 -3.18 15.07 -1.32
N LEU A 73 -1.98 15.50 -1.72
CA LEU A 73 -0.73 14.91 -1.26
C LEU A 73 -0.55 15.10 0.26
N THR A 74 -0.82 16.30 0.78
CA THR A 74 -0.82 16.58 2.22
C THR A 74 -1.83 15.72 2.97
N HIS A 75 -3.04 15.53 2.44
CA HIS A 75 -4.03 14.66 3.06
C HIS A 75 -3.60 13.19 3.08
N ILE A 76 -2.96 12.71 2.01
CA ILE A 76 -2.43 11.34 1.97
C ILE A 76 -1.34 11.17 3.04
N ASP A 77 -0.42 12.12 3.16
CA ASP A 77 0.65 12.05 4.16
C ASP A 77 0.07 12.06 5.58
N PHE A 78 -0.88 12.94 5.88
CA PHE A 78 -1.60 12.96 7.15
C PHE A 78 -2.30 11.62 7.45
N LEU A 79 -3.05 11.07 6.50
CA LEU A 79 -3.73 9.79 6.69
C LEU A 79 -2.76 8.65 6.92
N ASN A 80 -1.60 8.64 6.23
CA ASN A 80 -0.56 7.65 6.45
C ASN A 80 0.03 7.75 7.86
N GLU A 81 0.27 8.97 8.37
CA GLU A 81 0.71 9.19 9.75
C GLU A 81 -0.31 8.68 10.77
N GLN A 82 -1.60 9.02 10.58
CA GLN A 82 -2.67 8.52 11.45
C GLN A 82 -2.77 6.99 11.42
N ILE A 83 -2.59 6.36 10.25
CA ILE A 83 -2.55 4.90 10.13
C ILE A 83 -1.38 4.32 10.94
N ILE A 84 -0.18 4.91 10.84
CA ILE A 84 1.00 4.44 11.58
C ILE A 84 0.79 4.56 13.09
N GLU A 85 0.21 5.66 13.56
CA GLU A 85 -0.11 5.87 14.97
C GLU A 85 -1.09 4.80 15.48
N LEU A 86 -2.18 4.59 14.76
CA LEU A 86 -3.19 3.59 15.11
C LEU A 86 -2.64 2.16 15.04
N ASP A 87 -1.84 1.83 14.03
CA ASP A 87 -1.17 0.53 13.94
C ASP A 87 -0.23 0.29 15.12
N THR A 88 0.47 1.34 15.57
CA THR A 88 1.35 1.29 16.75
C THR A 88 0.54 1.03 18.02
N GLU A 89 -0.58 1.73 18.20
CA GLU A 89 -1.46 1.54 19.36
C GLU A 89 -2.11 0.14 19.37
N VAL A 90 -2.56 -0.34 18.20
CA VAL A 90 -3.06 -1.72 18.05
C VAL A 90 -1.97 -2.72 18.41
N ALA A 91 -0.74 -2.53 17.92
CA ALA A 91 0.37 -3.43 18.23
C ALA A 91 0.71 -3.48 19.73
N LYS A 92 0.62 -2.34 20.43
CA LYS A 92 0.78 -2.27 21.89
C LYS A 92 -0.31 -3.04 22.63
N ARG A 93 -1.58 -2.85 22.27
CA ARG A 93 -2.72 -3.55 22.90
C ARG A 93 -2.73 -5.04 22.64
N LEU A 94 -2.21 -5.47 21.50
CA LEU A 94 -2.09 -6.89 21.15
C LEU A 94 -0.85 -7.55 21.76
N ASP A 95 0.09 -6.78 22.35
CA ASP A 95 1.34 -7.30 22.89
C ASP A 95 1.14 -8.45 23.90
N PRO A 96 0.25 -8.32 24.91
CA PRO A 96 -0.01 -9.39 25.88
C PRO A 96 -0.56 -10.67 25.23
N PHE A 97 -1.21 -10.54 24.06
CA PHE A 97 -1.86 -11.62 23.34
C PHE A 97 -0.98 -12.20 22.22
N ARG A 98 0.22 -11.67 21.99
CA ARG A 98 1.09 -12.11 20.87
C ARG A 98 1.32 -13.61 20.84
N ARG A 99 1.59 -14.22 22.00
CA ARG A 99 1.83 -15.67 22.10
C ARG A 99 0.58 -16.46 21.71
N PHE A 100 -0.59 -16.06 22.20
CA PHE A 100 -1.85 -16.72 21.87
C PHE A 100 -2.19 -16.55 20.39
N LEU A 101 -2.06 -15.35 19.83
CA LEU A 101 -2.27 -15.07 18.42
C LEU A 101 -1.33 -15.91 17.54
N TYR A 102 -0.07 -16.07 17.93
CA TYR A 102 0.88 -16.89 17.22
C TYR A 102 0.48 -18.38 17.21
N LEU A 103 0.18 -18.95 18.37
CA LEU A 103 -0.21 -20.36 18.49
C LEU A 103 -1.53 -20.63 17.75
N MET A 104 -2.52 -19.74 17.90
CA MET A 104 -3.78 -19.84 17.18
C MET A 104 -3.57 -19.75 15.67
N THR A 105 -2.74 -18.81 15.19
CA THR A 105 -2.42 -18.70 13.76
C THR A 105 -1.73 -19.96 13.24
N MET A 106 -0.77 -20.51 13.99
CA MET A 106 -0.11 -21.76 13.63
C MET A 106 -1.10 -22.93 13.56
N CYS A 107 -2.00 -23.03 14.53
CA CYS A 107 -3.08 -24.02 14.52
C CYS A 107 -3.98 -23.83 13.30
N MET A 108 -4.45 -22.61 13.03
CA MET A 108 -5.29 -22.30 11.87
C MET A 108 -4.62 -22.61 10.54
N VAL A 109 -3.31 -22.39 10.38
CA VAL A 109 -2.58 -22.78 9.15
C VAL A 109 -2.61 -24.30 8.94
N MET A 110 -2.68 -25.08 10.02
CA MET A 110 -2.76 -26.55 9.96
C MET A 110 -4.20 -27.05 9.76
N THR A 111 -5.18 -26.38 10.35
CA THR A 111 -6.57 -26.88 10.47
C THR A 111 -7.58 -26.20 9.56
N ASN A 112 -7.33 -24.95 9.13
CA ASN A 112 -8.24 -24.17 8.31
C ASN A 112 -7.72 -24.06 6.85
N PRO A 113 -8.47 -24.57 5.85
CA PRO A 113 -8.06 -24.56 4.44
C PRO A 113 -7.74 -23.16 3.89
N ASP A 114 -8.51 -22.14 4.26
CA ASP A 114 -8.38 -20.78 3.74
C ASP A 114 -7.11 -20.10 4.27
N VAL A 115 -6.86 -20.23 5.57
CA VAL A 115 -5.64 -19.72 6.20
C VAL A 115 -4.41 -20.46 5.68
N LYS A 116 -4.52 -21.77 5.42
CA LYS A 116 -3.47 -22.56 4.78
C LYS A 116 -3.19 -22.11 3.35
N ALA A 117 -4.23 -21.89 2.53
CA ALA A 117 -4.10 -21.40 1.16
C ALA A 117 -3.43 -20.02 1.15
N LEU A 118 -3.86 -19.11 2.03
CA LEU A 118 -3.27 -17.78 2.14
C LEU A 118 -1.80 -17.82 2.60
N HIS A 119 -1.45 -18.75 3.51
CA HIS A 119 -0.06 -18.98 3.88
C HIS A 119 0.78 -19.43 2.68
N GLN A 120 0.25 -20.36 1.86
CA GLN A 120 0.93 -20.87 0.67
C GLN A 120 1.09 -19.78 -0.39
N HIS A 121 0.05 -19.01 -0.70
CA HIS A 121 0.11 -17.87 -1.61
C HIS A 121 1.17 -16.85 -1.15
N ASN A 122 1.21 -16.51 0.15
CA ASN A 122 2.23 -15.62 0.69
C ASN A 122 3.68 -16.14 0.49
N VAL A 123 3.89 -17.45 0.61
CA VAL A 123 5.22 -18.06 0.48
C VAL A 123 5.60 -18.26 -0.99
N ARG A 124 4.68 -18.71 -1.84
CA ARG A 124 4.93 -19.06 -3.24
C ARG A 124 4.88 -17.86 -4.17
N GLU A 125 3.82 -17.06 -4.07
CA GLU A 125 3.59 -15.95 -5.00
C GLU A 125 4.22 -14.66 -4.50
N LYS A 126 4.00 -14.31 -3.21
CA LYS A 126 4.65 -13.14 -2.60
C LYS A 126 6.10 -13.41 -2.16
N LYS A 127 6.61 -14.63 -2.38
CA LYS A 127 7.99 -15.06 -2.10
C LYS A 127 8.46 -14.74 -0.68
N LEU A 128 7.56 -14.79 0.30
CA LEU A 128 7.89 -14.51 1.69
C LEU A 128 8.51 -15.74 2.36
N LYS A 129 9.51 -15.53 3.23
CA LYS A 129 9.95 -16.58 4.17
C LYS A 129 8.76 -17.06 5.00
N LYS A 130 8.69 -18.38 5.27
CA LYS A 130 7.58 -19.02 6.02
C LYS A 130 7.22 -18.24 7.29
N MET A 131 8.21 -17.92 8.12
CA MET A 131 7.98 -17.17 9.37
C MET A 131 7.39 -15.77 9.15
N LYS A 132 7.83 -15.05 8.10
CA LYS A 132 7.29 -13.73 7.75
C LYS A 132 5.83 -13.81 7.30
N SER A 133 5.45 -14.90 6.63
CA SER A 133 4.04 -15.19 6.30
C SER A 133 3.21 -15.41 7.57
N ILE A 134 3.68 -16.21 8.53
CA ILE A 134 2.98 -16.44 9.80
C ILE A 134 2.78 -15.13 10.57
N MET A 135 3.80 -14.29 10.70
CA MET A 135 3.67 -13.01 11.40
C MET A 135 2.65 -12.08 10.72
N LYS A 136 2.60 -12.06 9.38
CA LYS A 136 1.55 -11.32 8.65
C LYS A 136 0.15 -11.86 8.93
N LEU A 137 0.00 -13.18 9.01
CA LEU A 137 -1.27 -13.82 9.32
C LEU A 137 -1.71 -13.52 10.76
N CYS A 138 -0.80 -13.48 11.73
CA CYS A 138 -1.12 -13.09 13.11
C CYS A 138 -1.81 -11.72 13.17
N GLY A 139 -1.30 -10.74 12.42
CA GLY A 139 -1.91 -9.41 12.33
C GLY A 139 -3.26 -9.39 11.60
N LYS A 140 -3.47 -10.28 10.61
CA LYS A 140 -4.79 -10.45 9.97
C LYS A 140 -5.81 -11.08 10.90
N VAL A 141 -5.41 -12.15 11.61
CA VAL A 141 -6.24 -12.85 12.59
C VAL A 141 -6.62 -11.93 13.75
N ALA A 142 -5.70 -11.11 14.25
CA ALA A 142 -6.01 -10.13 15.29
C ALA A 142 -7.07 -9.11 14.83
N ARG A 143 -6.92 -8.54 13.62
CA ARG A 143 -7.91 -7.62 13.05
C ARG A 143 -9.26 -8.30 12.79
N MET A 144 -9.26 -9.55 12.34
CA MET A 144 -10.46 -10.36 12.19
C MET A 144 -11.20 -10.52 13.53
N LEU A 145 -10.49 -10.89 14.61
CA LEU A 145 -11.09 -11.02 15.93
C LEU A 145 -11.68 -9.70 16.44
N VAL A 146 -10.99 -8.58 16.23
CA VAL A 146 -11.52 -7.24 16.56
C VAL A 146 -12.78 -6.93 15.75
N GLY A 147 -12.81 -7.32 14.46
CA GLY A 147 -14.00 -7.19 13.61
C GLY A 147 -15.17 -8.02 14.12
N LEU A 148 -14.94 -9.30 14.41
CA LEU A 148 -15.96 -10.22 14.95
C LEU A 148 -16.47 -9.81 16.33
N ALA A 149 -15.63 -9.19 17.17
CA ALA A 149 -16.08 -8.65 18.45
C ALA A 149 -16.98 -7.41 18.27
N LYS A 150 -16.82 -6.66 17.17
CA LYS A 150 -17.62 -5.46 16.86
C LYS A 150 -18.89 -5.77 16.07
N SER A 151 -18.88 -6.80 15.23
CA SER A 151 -20.04 -7.25 14.46
C SER A 151 -20.71 -8.43 15.16
N SER A 152 -22.02 -8.40 15.41
CA SER A 152 -22.77 -9.58 15.85
C SER A 152 -22.92 -10.67 14.78
N GLU A 153 -22.10 -10.61 13.71
CA GLU A 153 -22.06 -11.58 12.63
C GLU A 153 -21.04 -12.68 12.93
N GLY A 154 -21.37 -13.92 12.55
CA GLY A 154 -20.44 -15.05 12.63
C GLY A 154 -19.26 -14.93 11.66
N TYR A 155 -18.23 -15.76 11.88
CA TYR A 155 -17.07 -15.84 11.00
C TYR A 155 -17.48 -16.16 9.55
N SER A 156 -17.02 -15.33 8.61
CA SER A 156 -17.21 -15.55 7.17
C SER A 156 -15.86 -15.49 6.46
N SER A 157 -15.41 -16.64 5.93
CA SER A 157 -14.11 -16.73 5.26
C SER A 157 -13.98 -15.79 4.06
N ALA A 158 -15.04 -15.67 3.26
CA ALA A 158 -15.09 -14.79 2.09
C ALA A 158 -14.88 -13.30 2.45
N LYS A 159 -15.39 -12.86 3.61
CA LYS A 159 -15.22 -11.47 4.09
C LYS A 159 -13.80 -11.22 4.63
N VAL A 160 -13.20 -12.24 5.25
CA VAL A 160 -11.93 -12.09 5.98
C VAL A 160 -10.72 -12.28 5.07
N PHE A 161 -10.81 -13.19 4.10
CA PHE A 161 -9.69 -13.55 3.23
C PHE A 161 -10.08 -13.51 1.75
N PRO A 162 -10.41 -12.32 1.20
CA PRO A 162 -10.86 -12.18 -0.19
C PRO A 162 -9.81 -12.56 -1.25
N GLN A 163 -8.55 -12.75 -0.82
CA GLN A 163 -7.41 -13.13 -1.68
C GLN A 163 -7.21 -14.66 -1.76
N ALA A 164 -8.05 -15.45 -1.08
CA ALA A 164 -7.97 -16.92 -1.07
C ALA A 164 -9.04 -17.59 -1.94
N ALA A 165 -9.89 -16.79 -2.60
CA ALA A 165 -10.88 -17.23 -3.58
C ALA A 165 -10.36 -17.07 -5.01
#